data_AF-A0A357PS59-F1
#
_entry.id   AF-A0A357PS59-F1
#
_cell.length_a   1.000
_cell.length_b   1.000
_cell.length_c   1.000
_cell.angle_alpha   90.00
_cell.angle_beta   90.00
_cell.angle_gamma   90.00
#
_symmetry.space_group_name_H-M   'P 1'
#
loop_
_entity.id
_entity.type
_entity.pdbx_description
1 polymer ?
#
loop_
_entity_poly.entity_id
_entity_poly.type
_entity_poly.pdbx_seq_one_letter_code
_entity_poly.pdbx_strand_id
1 'polypeptide(L)'
;MHLPMGANRKIPLLIISGNRDIVSMNARLARSLYRAYQGQNMNNLTLIIYPHARHELLLDTNYADVQNDILGFFNGVLNRH
;
A
#
# COMPACT_ATOMS: atom_id res chain seq x y z
N MET A 1 -7.52 14.55 -6.19
CA MET A 1 -8.37 13.47 -5.63
C MET A 1 -8.77 13.91 -4.23
N HIS A 2 -10.05 14.16 -3.98
CA HIS A 2 -10.60 14.45 -2.65
C HIS A 2 -11.11 13.12 -2.07
N LEU A 3 -10.84 12.80 -0.81
CA LEU A 3 -11.31 11.53 -0.24
C LEU A 3 -12.82 11.58 0.02
N PRO A 4 -13.52 10.44 -0.04
CA PRO A 4 -14.88 10.37 0.45
C PRO A 4 -14.91 10.81 1.92
N MET A 5 -15.84 11.71 2.21
CA MET A 5 -16.10 12.27 3.53
C MET A 5 -16.41 11.12 4.50
N GLY A 6 -15.46 10.73 5.36
CA GLY A 6 -15.66 9.62 6.32
C GLY A 6 -14.47 8.68 6.56
N ALA A 7 -13.34 8.83 5.85
CA ALA A 7 -12.17 7.97 6.10
C ALA A 7 -11.59 8.20 7.52
N ASN A 8 -11.61 7.16 8.37
CA ASN A 8 -11.05 7.23 9.71
C ASN A 8 -9.51 7.31 9.65
N ARG A 9 -8.98 8.49 9.98
CA ARG A 9 -7.54 8.81 9.91
C ARG A 9 -6.65 8.02 10.87
N LYS A 10 -7.24 7.34 11.86
CA LYS A 10 -6.52 6.51 12.83
C LYS A 10 -6.25 5.10 12.32
N ILE A 11 -6.95 4.65 11.27
CA ILE A 11 -6.77 3.30 10.74
C ILE A 11 -5.43 3.23 10.00
N PRO A 12 -4.52 2.31 10.38
CA PRO A 12 -3.32 2.02 9.61
C PRO A 12 -3.67 1.58 8.18
N LEU A 13 -3.00 2.12 7.17
CA LEU A 13 -3.24 1.77 5.78
C LEU A 13 -1.94 1.34 5.10
N LEU A 14 -1.97 0.15 4.51
CA LEU A 14 -0.93 -0.37 3.64
C LEU A 14 -1.37 -0.25 2.18
N ILE A 15 -0.51 0.35 1.35
CA ILE A 15 -0.66 0.42 -0.10
C ILE A 15 0.47 -0.41 -0.72
N ILE A 16 0.12 -1.37 -1.58
CA ILE A 16 1.08 -2.20 -2.30
C ILE A 16 0.85 -2.12 -3.80
N SER A 17 1.92 -2.16 -4.59
CA SER A 17 1.83 -2.17 -6.05
C SER A 17 3.12 -2.69 -6.69
N GLY A 18 3.02 -3.35 -7.84
CA GLY A 18 4.18 -3.73 -8.65
C GLY A 18 4.67 -2.58 -9.52
N ASN A 19 5.99 -2.43 -9.70
CA ASN A 19 6.53 -1.35 -10.54
C ASN A 19 6.34 -1.57 -12.05
N ARG A 20 5.91 -2.78 -12.49
CA ARG A 20 5.54 -3.10 -13.87
C ARG A 20 4.03 -3.28 -14.05
N ASP A 21 3.23 -2.91 -13.06
CA ASP A 21 1.79 -2.90 -13.17
C ASP A 21 1.32 -1.72 -14.02
N ILE A 22 0.94 -1.99 -15.27
CA ILE A 22 0.44 -0.98 -16.20
C ILE A 22 -0.90 -0.37 -15.75
N VAL A 23 -1.70 -1.08 -14.95
CA VAL A 23 -3.00 -0.59 -14.45
C VAL A 23 -2.78 0.55 -13.46
N SER A 24 -1.78 0.44 -12.59
CA SER A 24 -1.35 1.52 -11.70
C SER A 24 -0.41 2.54 -12.35
N MET A 25 -0.23 2.47 -13.67
CA MET A 25 0.74 3.26 -14.44
C MET A 25 2.18 3.10 -13.89
N ASN A 26 2.63 1.85 -13.75
CA ASN A 26 3.94 1.49 -13.19
C ASN A 26 4.12 2.06 -11.77
N ALA A 27 3.16 1.79 -10.89
CA ALA A 27 3.07 2.29 -9.50
C ALA A 27 2.88 3.81 -9.33
N ARG A 28 2.75 4.59 -10.42
CA ARG A 28 2.56 6.05 -10.32
C ARG A 28 1.25 6.40 -9.62
N LEU A 29 0.17 5.66 -9.87
CA LEU A 29 -1.12 5.88 -9.21
C LEU A 29 -1.07 5.50 -7.73
N ALA A 30 -0.36 4.42 -7.35
CA ALA A 30 -0.16 4.03 -5.96
C ALA A 30 0.61 5.11 -5.17
N ARG A 31 1.67 5.68 -5.77
CA ARG A 31 2.41 6.82 -5.17
C ARG A 31 1.54 8.07 -5.03
N SER A 32 0.69 8.35 -6.03
CA SER A 32 -0.24 9.47 -5.96
C SER A 32 -1.30 9.28 -4.87
N LEU A 33 -1.79 8.05 -4.69
CA LEU A 33 -2.73 7.69 -3.63
C LEU A 33 -2.10 7.87 -2.24
N TYR A 34 -0.87 7.37 -2.05
CA TYR A 34 -0.10 7.58 -0.83
C TYR A 34 0.03 9.07 -0.48
N ARG A 35 0.45 9.91 -1.45
CA ARG A 35 0.55 11.37 -1.25
C ARG A 35 -0.80 12.03 -0.94
N ALA A 36 -1.88 11.57 -1.60
CA ALA A 36 -3.22 12.12 -1.36
C ALA A 36 -3.72 11.83 0.06
N TYR A 37 -3.45 10.62 0.58
CA TYR A 37 -3.77 10.27 1.97
C TYR A 37 -2.87 11.01 2.97
N GLN A 38 -1.57 11.12 2.68
CA GLN A 38 -0.63 11.86 3.50
C GLN A 38 -1.04 13.35 3.62
N GLY A 39 -1.46 13.96 2.52
CA GLY A 39 -1.98 15.34 2.50
C GLY A 39 -3.30 15.56 3.25
N GLN A 40 -3.93 14.50 3.74
CA GLN A 40 -5.16 14.56 4.56
C GLN A 40 -4.93 14.12 6.01
N ASN A 41 -3.67 14.18 6.47
CA ASN A 41 -3.25 13.88 7.84
C ASN A 41 -3.52 12.43 8.25
N MET A 42 -3.54 11.51 7.29
CA MET A 42 -3.45 10.08 7.59
C MET A 42 -1.98 9.75 7.81
N ASN A 43 -1.56 9.66 9.06
CA ASN A 43 -0.14 9.55 9.39
C ASN A 43 0.34 8.09 9.45
N ASN A 44 -0.57 7.13 9.55
CA ASN A 44 -0.23 5.70 9.63
C ASN A 44 -0.35 5.04 8.24
N LEU A 45 0.51 5.48 7.32
CA LEU A 45 0.54 5.03 5.94
C LEU A 45 1.84 4.29 5.63
N THR A 46 1.72 3.13 5.02
CA THR A 46 2.85 2.36 4.47
C THR A 46 2.65 2.17 2.97
N LEU A 47 3.71 2.38 2.18
CA LEU A 47 3.73 2.11 0.74
C LEU A 47 4.88 1.15 0.42
N ILE A 48 4.57 0.03 -0.23
CA ILE A 48 5.57 -0.92 -0.73
C ILE A 48 5.41 -1.04 -2.24
N ILE A 49 6.50 -0.80 -2.98
CA ILE A 49 6.54 -0.97 -4.43
C ILE A 49 7.47 -2.13 -4.75
N TYR A 50 6.90 -3.25 -5.20
CA TYR A 50 7.66 -4.45 -5.50
C TYR A 50 8.37 -4.31 -6.86
N PRO A 51 9.70 -4.49 -6.93
CA PRO A 51 10.43 -4.42 -8.18
C PRO A 51 10.06 -5.61 -9.08
N HIS A 52 9.95 -5.35 -10.38
CA HIS A 52 9.64 -6.32 -11.45
C HIS A 52 8.26 -6.97 -11.40
N ALA A 53 7.51 -6.83 -10.30
CA ALA A 53 6.17 -7.38 -10.14
C ALA A 53 5.11 -6.65 -10.99
N ARG A 54 4.09 -7.39 -11.41
CA ARG A 54 2.94 -6.90 -12.19
C ARG A 54 1.74 -6.62 -11.27
N HIS A 55 0.52 -6.82 -11.78
CA HIS A 55 -0.71 -6.41 -11.10
C HIS A 55 -1.10 -7.35 -9.95
N GLU A 56 -1.10 -8.66 -10.19
CA GLU A 56 -1.60 -9.67 -9.26
C GLU A 56 -0.53 -10.12 -8.27
N LEU A 57 -0.08 -9.21 -7.39
CA LEU A 57 1.05 -9.43 -6.46
C LEU A 57 0.97 -10.71 -5.62
N LEU A 58 -0.23 -11.12 -5.22
CA LEU A 58 -0.44 -12.34 -4.42
C LEU A 58 -0.33 -13.64 -5.23
N LEU A 59 -0.26 -13.52 -6.57
CA LEU A 59 -0.12 -14.62 -7.52
C LEU A 59 1.16 -14.51 -8.36
N ASP A 60 1.95 -13.44 -8.17
CA ASP A 60 3.20 -13.23 -8.88
C ASP A 60 4.33 -14.09 -8.29
N THR A 61 5.47 -14.15 -8.97
CA THR A 61 6.64 -14.94 -8.57
C THR A 61 7.19 -14.61 -7.19
N ASN A 62 6.96 -13.40 -6.69
CA ASN A 62 7.38 -12.93 -5.37
C ASN A 62 6.25 -12.97 -4.32
N TYR A 63 5.20 -13.79 -4.52
CA TYR A 63 4.05 -13.86 -3.61
C TYR A 63 4.44 -14.08 -2.15
N ALA A 64 5.49 -14.85 -1.88
CA ALA A 64 5.95 -15.14 -0.51
C ALA A 64 6.46 -13.87 0.19
N ASP A 65 7.22 -13.04 -0.52
CA ASP A 65 7.68 -11.74 0.00
C ASP A 65 6.48 -10.81 0.26
N VAL A 66 5.54 -10.77 -0.69
CA VAL A 66 4.32 -9.96 -0.55
C VAL A 66 3.50 -10.38 0.66
N GLN A 67 3.31 -11.68 0.87
CA GLN A 67 2.57 -12.21 2.02
C GLN A 67 3.30 -11.93 3.34
N ASN A 68 4.63 -12.07 3.37
CA ASN A 68 5.44 -11.76 4.54
C ASN A 68 5.38 -10.26 4.91
N ASP A 69 5.43 -9.36 3.93
CA ASP A 69 5.30 -7.92 4.15
C ASP A 69 3.89 -7.54 4.65
N ILE A 70 2.84 -8.18 4.13
CA ILE A 70 1.46 -8.01 4.63
C ILE A 70 1.35 -8.49 6.08
N LEU A 71 1.91 -9.66 6.39
CA LEU A 71 1.92 -10.21 7.75
C LEU A 71 2.73 -9.29 8.69
N GLY A 72 3.87 -8.81 8.24
CA GLY A 72 4.71 -7.84 8.97
C GLY A 72 3.96 -6.55 9.27
N PHE A 73 3.17 -6.04 8.31
CA PHE A 73 2.30 -4.91 8.53
C PHE A 73 1.24 -5.19 9.61
N PHE A 74 0.51 -6.31 9.53
CA PHE A 74 -0.49 -6.67 10.53
C PHE A 74 0.11 -6.84 11.92
N ASN A 75 1.22 -7.57 12.06
CA ASN A 75 1.93 -7.73 13.32
C ASN A 75 2.39 -6.37 13.86
N GLY A 76 2.92 -5.52 12.98
CA GLY A 76 3.33 -4.16 13.32
C GLY A 76 2.16 -3.23 13.70
N VAL A 77 0.91 -3.58 13.38
CA VAL A 77 -0.29 -2.89 13.86
C VAL A 77 -0.75 -3.44 15.21
N LEU A 78 -0.78 -4.77 15.36
CA LEU A 78 -1.23 -5.44 16.57
C LEU A 78 -0.29 -5.20 17.77
N ASN A 79 1.00 -5.11 17.52
CA ASN A 79 2.02 -4.97 18.57
C ASN A 79 2.29 -3.52 19.01
N ARG A 80 1.51 -2.54 18.52
CA ARG A 80 1.59 -1.14 18.99
C ARG A 80 0.80 -1.01 20.29
N HIS A 81 1.40 -1.47 21.38
CA HIS A 81 0.95 -1.18 22.75
C HIS A 81 1.73 0.01 23.31
#